data_AF-A0A1G3A6I2-F1
#
_entry.id   AF-A0A1G3A6I2-F1
#
_cell.length_a   1.000
_cell.length_b   1.000
_cell.length_c   1.000
_cell.angle_alpha   90.00
_cell.angle_beta   90.00
_cell.angle_gamma   90.00
#
_symmetry.space_group_name_H-M   'P 1'
#
loop_
_entity.id
_entity.type
_entity.pdbx_description
1 polymer ?
#
loop_
_entity_poly.entity_id
_entity_poly.type
_entity_poly.pdbx_seq_one_letter_code
_entity_poly.pdbx_strand_id
1 'polypeptide(L)'
;MKKGSRKKTYPESGRRQITNRKSSISKAGTYAAMADFWDEHDLSEYWDKTRSVGVNVELESEESLYAIEKGLSQTLRRAAKAGEI
;
A
#
# COMPACT_ATOMS: atom_id res chain seq x y z
N MET A 1 9.13 10.92 -46.65
CA MET A 1 8.79 11.45 -45.29
C MET A 1 7.67 12.47 -45.49
N LYS A 2 6.51 12.48 -44.83
CA LYS A 2 6.21 12.27 -43.40
C LYS A 2 4.89 11.50 -43.24
N LYS A 3 4.88 10.46 -42.40
CA LYS A 3 3.69 9.65 -42.09
C LYS A 3 2.73 10.49 -41.25
N GLY A 4 1.44 10.47 -41.62
CA GLY A 4 0.37 11.20 -40.94
C GLY A 4 0.24 10.79 -39.47
N SER A 5 0.27 11.79 -38.60
CA SER A 5 0.04 11.64 -37.17
C SER A 5 -1.44 11.37 -36.91
N ARG A 6 -1.82 10.09 -36.80
CA ARG A 6 -3.11 9.69 -36.23
C ARG A 6 -3.16 10.19 -34.78
N LYS A 7 -3.92 11.25 -34.52
CA LYS A 7 -4.26 11.64 -33.14
C LYS A 7 -5.06 10.48 -32.53
N LYS A 8 -4.47 9.78 -31.56
CA LYS A 8 -5.20 8.84 -30.70
C LYS A 8 -6.16 9.66 -29.84
N THR A 9 -7.41 9.75 -30.27
CA THR A 9 -8.51 10.24 -29.42
C THR A 9 -8.88 9.11 -28.48
N TYR A 10 -8.51 9.24 -27.21
CA TYR A 10 -9.09 8.40 -26.16
C TYR A 10 -10.54 8.84 -25.97
N PRO A 11 -11.52 7.92 -25.88
CA PRO A 11 -12.87 8.33 -25.53
C PRO A 11 -12.80 8.95 -24.14
N GLU A 12 -13.32 10.16 -24.01
CA GLU A 12 -13.54 10.83 -22.72
C GLU A 12 -14.53 9.96 -21.95
N SER A 13 -13.99 9.01 -21.17
CA SER A 13 -14.77 8.14 -20.31
C SER A 13 -15.55 9.05 -19.36
N GLY A 14 -16.87 9.10 -19.56
CA GLY A 14 -17.76 9.97 -18.80
C GLY A 14 -17.43 9.88 -17.31
N ARG A 15 -17.22 11.05 -16.70
CA ARG A 15 -17.09 11.18 -15.24
C ARG A 15 -18.31 10.53 -14.62
N ARG A 16 -18.15 9.29 -14.12
CA ARG A 16 -19.14 8.66 -13.26
C ARG A 16 -19.36 9.63 -12.11
N GLN A 17 -20.61 10.02 -11.90
CA GLN A 17 -21.03 10.77 -10.74
C GLN A 17 -20.42 10.09 -9.50
N ILE A 18 -19.58 10.82 -8.76
CA ILE A 18 -19.07 10.35 -7.46
C ILE A 18 -20.31 10.30 -6.57
N THR A 19 -21.01 9.16 -6.56
CA THR A 19 -21.95 8.87 -5.49
C THR A 19 -21.13 8.99 -4.23
N ASN A 20 -21.45 9.95 -3.37
CA ASN A 20 -20.77 10.20 -2.10
C ASN A 20 -20.89 8.92 -1.25
N ARG A 21 -20.01 7.95 -1.48
CA ARG A 21 -20.00 6.66 -0.78
C ARG A 21 -19.36 6.91 0.56
N LYS A 22 -20.15 7.54 1.43
CA LYS A 22 -19.85 7.61 2.85
C LYS A 22 -19.59 6.20 3.37
N SER A 23 -18.62 6.06 4.25
CA SER A 23 -18.43 4.81 4.97
C SER A 23 -19.72 4.42 5.71
N SER A 24 -20.02 3.13 5.82
CA SER A 24 -21.26 2.67 6.47
C SER A 24 -21.27 2.92 7.99
N ILE A 25 -20.09 2.89 8.63
CA ILE A 25 -19.94 3.06 10.08
C ILE A 25 -19.65 4.52 10.42
N SER A 26 -18.54 5.10 9.96
CA SER A 26 -18.16 6.47 10.30
C SER A 26 -18.94 7.56 9.55
N LYS A 27 -19.72 7.21 8.52
CA LYS A 27 -20.48 8.13 7.65
C LYS A 27 -19.63 9.23 7.01
N ALA A 28 -18.31 9.10 7.06
CA ALA A 28 -17.35 10.06 6.54
C ALA A 28 -17.19 9.88 5.02
N GLY A 29 -17.01 11.00 4.31
CA GLY A 29 -16.84 11.04 2.86
C GLY A 29 -15.38 11.12 2.39
N THR A 30 -14.43 11.23 3.32
CA THR A 30 -13.00 11.31 3.04
C THR A 30 -12.24 10.34 3.95
N TYR A 31 -11.08 9.87 3.49
CA TYR A 31 -10.26 8.95 4.29
C TYR A 31 -9.74 9.58 5.58
N ALA A 32 -9.36 10.86 5.56
CA ALA A 32 -8.93 11.57 6.77
C ALA A 32 -10.02 11.57 7.85
N ALA A 33 -11.25 11.97 7.50
CA ALA A 33 -12.37 11.96 8.44
C ALA A 33 -12.79 10.54 8.86
N MET A 34 -12.47 9.50 8.06
CA MET A 34 -12.63 8.11 8.49
C MET A 34 -11.58 7.71 9.52
N ALA A 35 -10.34 8.20 9.40
CA ALA A 35 -9.27 7.97 10.35
C ALA A 35 -9.55 8.67 11.68
N ASP A 36 -9.92 9.96 11.64
CA ASP A 36 -10.28 10.74 12.83
C ASP A 36 -11.37 10.03 13.67
N PHE A 37 -12.36 9.42 13.00
CA PHE A 37 -13.38 8.63 13.68
C PHE A 37 -12.79 7.42 14.42
N TRP A 38 -11.88 6.66 13.81
CA TRP A 38 -11.30 5.46 14.44
C TRP A 38 -10.21 5.79 15.46
N ASP A 39 -9.63 6.98 15.44
CA ASP A 39 -8.73 7.45 16.50
C ASP A 39 -9.48 7.70 17.81
N GLU A 40 -10.77 8.09 17.73
CA GLU A 40 -11.64 8.35 18.88
C GLU A 40 -12.51 7.14 19.29
N HIS A 41 -12.71 6.15 18.41
CA HIS A 41 -13.64 5.04 18.64
C HIS A 41 -12.93 3.69 18.58
N ASP A 42 -13.17 2.84 19.58
CA ASP A 42 -12.59 1.50 19.64
C ASP A 42 -13.29 0.55 18.66
N LEU A 43 -12.52 -0.23 17.90
CA LEU A 43 -13.04 -1.20 16.94
C LEU A 43 -13.95 -2.26 17.58
N SER A 44 -13.67 -2.66 18.83
CA SER A 44 -14.45 -3.66 19.57
C SER A 44 -15.89 -3.22 19.80
N GLU A 45 -16.16 -1.92 19.97
CA GLU A 45 -17.51 -1.37 20.14
C GLU A 45 -18.37 -1.49 18.88
N TYR A 46 -17.71 -1.65 17.73
CA TYR A 46 -18.36 -1.72 16.42
C TYR A 46 -18.23 -3.10 15.76
N TRP A 47 -17.60 -4.07 16.45
CA TRP A 47 -17.27 -5.38 15.87
C TRP A 47 -18.49 -6.10 15.28
N ASP A 48 -19.63 -6.05 15.99
CA ASP A 48 -20.91 -6.64 15.55
C ASP A 48 -21.50 -6.00 14.28
N LYS A 49 -21.04 -4.80 13.91
CA LYS A 49 -21.44 -4.08 12.69
C LYS A 49 -20.45 -4.29 11.55
N THR A 50 -19.37 -5.01 11.78
CA THR A 50 -18.38 -5.38 10.77
C THR A 50 -18.68 -6.75 10.18
N ARG A 51 -17.98 -7.11 9.10
CA ARG A 51 -17.99 -8.47 8.55
C ARG A 51 -16.58 -8.87 8.20
N SER A 52 -16.29 -10.17 8.30
CA SER A 52 -15.03 -10.71 7.83
C SER A 52 -14.89 -10.49 6.31
N VAL A 53 -13.69 -10.08 5.90
CA VAL A 53 -13.32 -9.91 4.50
C VAL A 53 -11.93 -10.50 4.29
N GLY A 54 -11.72 -11.18 3.17
CA GLY A 54 -10.39 -11.61 2.77
C GLY A 54 -9.60 -10.40 2.26
N VAL A 55 -8.42 -10.18 2.83
CA VAL A 55 -7.47 -9.17 2.36
C VAL A 55 -6.24 -9.91 1.86
N ASN A 56 -5.88 -9.68 0.59
CA ASN A 56 -4.60 -10.12 0.06
C ASN A 56 -3.67 -8.91 -0.01
N VAL A 57 -2.53 -8.99 0.67
CA VAL A 57 -1.51 -7.95 0.64
C VAL A 57 -0.29 -8.55 -0.03
N GLU A 58 0.10 -7.99 -1.16
CA GLU A 58 1.39 -8.29 -1.79
C GLU A 58 2.42 -7.36 -1.17
N LEU A 59 3.29 -7.92 -0.32
CA LEU A 59 4.44 -7.22 0.22
C LEU A 59 5.61 -7.45 -0.74
N GLU A 60 6.09 -6.37 -1.36
CA GLU A 60 7.36 -6.42 -2.07
C GLU A 60 8.51 -6.49 -1.05
N SER A 61 9.52 -7.31 -1.32
CA SER A 61 10.74 -7.31 -0.50
C SER A 61 11.47 -6.00 -0.73
N GLU A 62 11.43 -5.11 0.26
CA GLU A 62 12.25 -3.90 0.26
C GLU A 62 13.68 -4.27 0.68
N GLU A 63 14.60 -4.34 -0.29
CA GLU A 63 16.02 -4.55 -0.02
C GLU A 63 16.67 -3.22 0.43
N SER A 64 16.77 -3.02 1.74
CA SER A 64 17.56 -1.93 2.30
C SER A 64 19.03 -2.35 2.43
N LEU A 65 19.90 -1.82 1.57
CA LEU A 65 21.35 -2.03 1.67
C LEU A 65 21.94 -1.11 2.75
N TYR A 66 22.36 -1.70 3.86
CA TYR A 66 23.07 -0.99 4.91
C TYR A 66 24.58 -1.12 4.74
N ALA A 67 25.30 -0.01 4.85
CA ALA A 67 26.75 -0.02 4.91
C ALA A 67 27.20 -0.69 6.21
N ILE A 68 27.86 -1.84 6.09
CA ILE A 68 28.46 -2.54 7.22
C ILE A 68 29.90 -2.08 7.42
N GLU A 69 30.33 -2.02 8.68
CA GLU A 69 31.70 -1.71 9.05
C GLU A 69 32.68 -2.73 8.46
N LYS A 70 33.88 -2.28 8.08
CA LYS A 70 34.85 -3.09 7.34
C LYS A 70 35.27 -4.34 8.11
N GLY A 71 35.43 -4.26 9.43
CA GLY A 71 35.74 -5.42 10.28
C GLY A 71 34.63 -6.46 10.23
N LEU A 72 33.38 -6.03 10.39
CA LEU A 72 32.20 -6.89 10.32
C LEU A 72 32.08 -7.59 8.96
N SER A 73 32.31 -6.87 7.87
CA SER A 73 32.32 -7.43 6.52
C SER A 73 33.35 -8.56 6.38
N GLN A 74 34.54 -8.40 6.95
CA GLN A 74 35.58 -9.43 6.89
C GLN A 74 35.21 -10.67 7.70
N THR A 75 34.64 -10.49 8.89
CA THR A 75 34.18 -11.60 9.73
C THR A 75 33.07 -12.38 9.04
N LEU A 76 32.07 -11.69 8.49
CA LEU A 76 30.97 -12.32 7.75
C LEU A 76 31.49 -13.16 6.57
N ARG A 77 32.45 -12.61 5.80
CA ARG A 77 33.09 -13.34 4.70
C ARG A 77 33.90 -14.55 5.14
N ARG A 78 34.48 -14.53 6.34
CA ARG A 78 35.21 -15.69 6.90
C ARG A 78 34.24 -16.79 7.32
N ALA A 79 33.19 -16.45 8.06
CA ALA A 79 32.17 -17.38 8.51
C ALA A 79 31.42 -18.04 7.34
N ALA A 80 31.07 -17.26 6.32
CA ALA A 80 30.46 -17.80 5.09
C ALA A 80 31.39 -18.77 4.33
N LYS A 81 32.72 -18.51 4.32
CA LYS A 81 33.70 -19.44 3.73
C LYS A 81 33.91 -20.70 4.56
N ALA A 82 33.73 -20.62 5.87
CA ALA A 82 33.84 -21.75 6.79
C ALA A 82 32.58 -22.64 6.79
N GLY A 83 31.47 -22.18 6.19
CA GLY A 83 30.18 -22.89 6.21
C GLY A 83 29.47 -22.80 7.56
N GLU A 84 29.80 -21.80 8.38
CA GLU A 84 29.17 -21.55 9.70
C GLU A 84 27.94 -20.62 9.59
N ILE A 85 27.50 -20.31 8.36
CA ILE A 85 26.29 -19.55 8.04
C ILE A 85 25.54 -20.28 6.93
#